data_AF-A0A7S0L5I1-F1
#
_entry.id   AF-A0A7S0L5I1-F1
#
_cell.length_a   1.000
_cell.length_b   1.000
_cell.length_c   1.000
_cell.angle_alpha   90.00
_cell.angle_beta   90.00
_cell.angle_gamma   90.00
#
_symmetry.space_group_name_H-M   'P 1'
#
loop_
_entity.id
_entity.type
_entity.pdbx_description
1 polymer ?
#
loop_
_entity_poly.entity_id
_entity_poly.type
_entity_poly.pdbx_seq_one_letter_code
_entity_poly.pdbx_strand_id
1 'polypeptide(L)'
;MMEVEEEVWPAETPAREELLAQLTELRASSPRMWKLEVASSLVSDGGLGVHLRGACSAGTVLTLYPGVSFLTDDLPVMHQLVLPGNTYVLARRDGVLLDGRHYGQSRQIFESALQRDRAQLRVPPEQRALSSEAALGQEHAVGNMVNHPPAGTSPNVSAAPLDLWEGESDGLATSELLACVVPFRLPAPGGPAKQTVVLVASRAMCDEELLLDYKLRPQGPLEPWYAPVVK
;
A
#
# COMPACT_ATOMS: atom_id res chain seq x y z
N MET A 1 -28.85 -26.15 -3.02
CA MET A 1 -28.41 -25.36 -4.18
C MET A 1 -28.48 -23.92 -3.71
N MET A 2 -27.40 -23.40 -3.13
CA MET A 2 -27.36 -22.03 -2.62
C MET A 2 -26.98 -21.12 -3.77
N GLU A 3 -27.83 -20.14 -4.02
CA GLU A 3 -27.61 -19.06 -4.98
C GLU A 3 -26.35 -18.30 -4.59
N VAL A 4 -25.41 -18.19 -5.53
CA VAL A 4 -24.25 -17.32 -5.41
C VAL A 4 -24.76 -15.94 -5.77
N GLU A 5 -25.01 -15.09 -4.77
CA GLU A 5 -25.22 -13.67 -5.03
C GLU A 5 -23.93 -13.11 -5.64
N GLU A 6 -23.99 -12.74 -6.92
CA GLU A 6 -22.96 -11.92 -7.55
C GLU A 6 -22.95 -10.57 -6.84
N GLU A 7 -22.01 -10.42 -5.91
CA GLU A 7 -21.73 -9.16 -5.23
C GLU A 7 -21.43 -8.10 -6.32
N VAL A 8 -22.09 -6.94 -6.25
CA VAL A 8 -21.90 -5.84 -7.19
C VAL A 8 -20.98 -4.82 -6.51
N TRP A 9 -19.77 -4.65 -7.04
CA TRP A 9 -18.79 -3.68 -6.55
C TRP A 9 -19.15 -2.28 -7.08
N PRO A 10 -19.26 -1.21 -6.24
CA PRO A 10 -19.52 0.13 -6.73
C PRO A 10 -18.23 0.81 -7.21
N ALA A 11 -18.39 1.62 -8.26
CA ALA A 11 -17.40 2.39 -9.03
C ALA A 11 -16.28 1.56 -9.69
N GLU A 12 -16.19 1.64 -11.02
CA GLU A 12 -15.11 1.06 -11.81
C GLU A 12 -13.76 1.34 -11.12
N THR A 13 -12.99 0.29 -10.81
CA THR A 13 -11.61 0.50 -10.34
C THR A 13 -10.93 1.33 -11.42
N PRO A 14 -10.32 2.49 -11.07
CA PRO A 14 -9.75 3.37 -12.08
C PRO A 14 -8.80 2.57 -12.97
N ALA A 15 -8.81 2.87 -14.27
CA ALA A 15 -7.93 2.20 -15.20
C ALA A 15 -6.48 2.39 -14.71
N ARG A 16 -5.64 1.36 -14.90
CA ARG A 16 -4.24 1.38 -14.43
C ARG A 16 -3.50 2.66 -14.85
N GLU A 17 -3.72 3.10 -16.10
CA GLU A 17 -3.09 4.31 -16.65
C GLU A 17 -3.47 5.58 -15.87
N GLU A 18 -4.72 5.66 -15.40
CA GLU A 18 -5.19 6.76 -14.55
C GLU A 18 -4.53 6.73 -13.17
N LEU A 19 -4.39 5.54 -12.58
CA LEU A 19 -3.68 5.38 -11.30
C LEU A 19 -2.23 5.85 -11.41
N LEU A 20 -1.54 5.51 -12.51
CA LEU A 20 -0.17 5.92 -12.77
C LEU A 20 -0.03 7.43 -12.97
N ALA A 21 -0.97 8.04 -13.71
CA ALA A 21 -0.99 9.48 -13.94
C ALA A 21 -1.13 10.23 -12.61
N GLN A 22 -2.15 9.87 -11.81
CA GLN A 22 -2.38 10.50 -10.51
C GLN A 22 -1.21 10.28 -9.53
N LEU A 23 -0.60 9.08 -9.51
CA LEU A 23 0.56 8.82 -8.67
C LEU A 23 1.79 9.66 -9.10
N THR A 24 1.94 9.89 -10.41
CA THR A 24 3.00 10.75 -10.94
C THR A 24 2.80 12.22 -10.56
N GLU A 25 1.56 12.69 -10.52
CA GLU A 25 1.21 14.03 -10.03
C GLU A 25 1.41 14.17 -8.52
N LEU A 26 1.01 13.16 -7.76
CA LEU A 26 1.21 13.07 -6.30
C LEU A 26 2.69 13.21 -5.91
N ARG A 27 3.56 12.67 -6.76
CA ARG A 27 5.02 12.72 -6.66
C ARG A 27 5.62 14.08 -7.06
N ALA A 28 5.01 14.78 -8.00
CA ALA A 28 5.54 16.06 -8.51
C ALA A 28 5.47 17.21 -7.47
N SER A 29 4.97 16.93 -6.26
CA SER A 29 4.75 17.93 -5.20
C SER A 29 3.94 19.15 -5.70
N SER A 30 3.10 18.92 -6.71
CA SER A 30 2.21 19.95 -7.23
C SER A 30 1.29 20.46 -6.11
N PRO A 31 0.94 21.76 -6.10
CA PRO A 31 0.00 22.32 -5.14
C PRO A 31 -1.30 21.53 -5.16
N ARG A 32 -1.68 20.99 -4.00
CA ARG A 32 -2.90 20.22 -3.81
C ARG A 32 -3.81 20.94 -2.83
N MET A 33 -5.11 20.75 -3.01
CA MET A 33 -6.13 21.23 -2.07
C MET A 33 -6.21 20.35 -0.81
N TRP A 34 -5.38 19.32 -0.73
CA TRP A 34 -5.32 18.38 0.36
C TRP A 34 -3.90 17.90 0.60
N LYS A 35 -3.66 17.38 1.81
CA LYS A 35 -2.43 16.67 2.21
C LYS A 35 -2.76 15.52 3.15
N LEU A 36 -1.83 14.58 3.31
CA LEU A 36 -1.96 13.51 4.30
C LEU A 36 -1.08 13.78 5.52
N GLU A 37 -1.62 13.48 6.70
CA GLU A 37 -0.91 13.60 7.96
C GLU A 37 -1.05 12.30 8.75
N VAL A 38 0.09 11.71 9.16
CA VAL A 38 0.08 10.61 10.13
C VAL A 38 -0.03 11.21 11.53
N ALA A 39 -1.11 10.90 12.23
CA ALA A 39 -1.39 11.42 13.57
C ALA A 39 -2.13 10.35 14.40
N SER A 40 -2.43 10.63 15.67
CA SER A 40 -3.25 9.73 16.49
C SER A 40 -4.56 9.40 15.79
N SER A 41 -4.91 8.11 15.75
CA SER A 41 -6.15 7.63 15.13
C SER A 41 -7.38 8.04 15.94
N LEU A 42 -8.51 8.23 15.27
CA LEU A 42 -9.84 8.37 15.87
C LEU A 42 -10.44 6.98 16.20
N VAL A 43 -9.86 5.90 15.66
CA VAL A 43 -10.22 4.52 15.98
C VAL A 43 -9.65 4.16 17.35
N SER A 44 -10.51 3.67 18.25
CA SER A 44 -10.08 3.20 19.58
C SER A 44 -9.00 2.14 19.45
N ASP A 45 -7.92 2.30 20.20
CA ASP A 45 -6.74 1.41 20.19
C ASP A 45 -6.06 1.23 18.82
N GLY A 46 -6.40 2.07 17.82
CA GLY A 46 -5.79 2.06 16.49
C GLY A 46 -4.38 2.68 16.44
N GLY A 47 -3.93 3.30 17.54
CA GLY A 47 -2.62 3.95 17.60
C GLY A 47 -2.53 5.17 16.68
N LEU A 48 -1.75 5.06 15.61
CA LEU A 48 -1.63 6.08 14.57
C LEU A 48 -2.55 5.76 13.40
N GLY A 49 -3.03 6.80 12.73
CA GLY A 49 -3.83 6.73 11.51
C GLY A 49 -3.41 7.80 10.51
N VAL A 50 -3.95 7.71 9.29
CA VAL A 50 -3.69 8.68 8.22
C VAL A 50 -4.90 9.61 8.09
N HIS A 51 -4.67 10.90 8.25
CA HIS A 51 -5.69 11.93 8.18
C HIS A 51 -5.55 12.74 6.91
N LEU A 52 -6.63 12.89 6.15
CA LEU A 52 -6.71 13.85 5.07
C LEU A 52 -6.98 15.23 5.66
N ARG A 53 -6.20 16.23 5.27
CA ARG A 53 -6.46 17.65 5.54
C ARG A 53 -6.80 18.34 4.24
N GLY A 54 -7.90 19.09 4.18
CA GLY A 54 -8.44 19.65 2.95
C GLY A 54 -9.50 18.75 2.32
N ALA A 55 -9.67 18.81 1.00
CA ALA A 55 -10.73 18.07 0.30
C ALA A 55 -10.25 17.40 -0.99
N CYS A 56 -10.76 16.19 -1.26
CA CYS A 56 -10.54 15.45 -2.50
C CYS A 56 -11.84 14.86 -3.06
N SER A 57 -11.86 14.54 -4.34
CA SER A 57 -12.98 13.87 -5.00
C SER A 57 -12.91 12.35 -4.85
N ALA A 58 -14.02 11.66 -5.15
CA ALA A 58 -13.99 10.22 -5.36
C ALA A 58 -13.02 9.88 -6.53
N GLY A 59 -12.36 8.73 -6.46
CA GLY A 59 -11.39 8.30 -7.48
C GLY A 59 -9.99 8.90 -7.33
N THR A 60 -9.76 9.79 -6.37
CA THR A 60 -8.42 10.35 -6.11
C THR A 60 -7.48 9.29 -5.51
N VAL A 61 -6.30 9.11 -6.12
CA VAL A 61 -5.18 8.35 -5.54
C VAL A 61 -4.56 9.16 -4.42
N LEU A 62 -4.65 8.64 -3.19
CA LEU A 62 -4.21 9.35 -1.98
C LEU A 62 -2.79 8.93 -1.57
N THR A 63 -2.51 7.64 -1.57
CA THR A 63 -1.23 7.08 -1.12
C THR A 63 -1.02 5.69 -1.72
N LEU A 64 0.21 5.18 -1.64
CA LEU A 64 0.56 3.79 -1.92
C LEU A 64 0.87 3.02 -0.63
N TYR A 65 0.80 1.70 -0.70
CA TYR A 65 1.20 0.81 0.39
C TYR A 65 2.71 0.51 0.31
N PRO A 66 3.54 1.07 1.20
CA PRO A 66 4.97 0.83 1.17
C PRO A 66 5.32 -0.57 1.67
N GLY A 67 6.56 -0.98 1.39
CA GLY A 67 7.18 -2.14 2.00
C GLY A 67 7.68 -3.16 0.99
N VAL A 68 7.65 -4.42 1.39
CA VAL A 68 8.21 -5.53 0.61
C VAL A 68 7.10 -6.33 -0.05
N SER A 69 7.19 -6.57 -1.36
CA SER A 69 6.26 -7.47 -2.06
C SER A 69 6.80 -8.90 -2.11
N PHE A 70 5.96 -9.86 -1.77
CA PHE A 70 6.22 -11.29 -1.76
C PHE A 70 5.24 -12.00 -2.70
N LEU A 71 5.65 -13.17 -3.19
CA LEU A 71 4.78 -14.07 -3.94
C LEU A 71 4.33 -15.23 -3.03
N THR A 72 3.33 -16.01 -3.47
CA THR A 72 2.88 -17.18 -2.72
C THR A 72 3.99 -18.21 -2.47
N ASP A 73 4.99 -18.28 -3.35
CA ASP A 73 6.17 -19.13 -3.21
C ASP A 73 7.09 -18.72 -2.04
N ASP A 74 6.89 -17.52 -1.49
CA ASP A 74 7.62 -17.02 -0.33
C ASP A 74 6.94 -17.33 1.01
N LEU A 75 5.72 -17.89 0.99
CA LEU A 75 4.97 -18.21 2.20
C LEU A 75 5.79 -18.99 3.25
N PRO A 76 6.61 -20.00 2.91
CA PRO A 76 7.44 -20.68 3.91
C PRO A 76 8.37 -19.74 4.69
N VAL A 77 9.00 -18.78 4.01
CA VAL A 77 9.87 -17.78 4.64
C VAL A 77 9.02 -16.77 5.42
N MET A 78 7.89 -16.34 4.84
CA MET A 78 6.99 -15.40 5.51
C MET A 78 6.43 -15.98 6.82
N HIS A 79 6.04 -17.26 6.86
CA HIS A 79 5.56 -17.91 8.09
C HIS A 79 6.59 -17.89 9.22
N GLN A 80 7.88 -17.88 8.90
CA GLN A 80 8.95 -17.85 9.89
C GLN A 80 9.36 -16.43 10.29
N LEU A 81 9.41 -15.49 9.33
CA LEU A 81 10.09 -14.21 9.52
C LEU A 81 9.17 -12.98 9.43
N VAL A 82 7.99 -13.11 8.80
CA VAL A 82 7.15 -11.96 8.44
C VAL A 82 5.80 -12.00 9.13
N LEU A 83 5.09 -13.11 9.05
CA LEU A 83 3.70 -13.24 9.52
C LEU A 83 3.54 -13.21 11.05
N PRO A 84 4.44 -13.79 11.87
CA PRO A 84 4.26 -13.81 13.33
C PRO A 84 4.07 -12.42 13.93
N GLY A 85 2.86 -12.15 14.45
CA GLY A 85 2.50 -10.87 15.08
C GLY A 85 2.58 -9.65 14.16
N ASN A 86 2.44 -9.84 12.84
CA ASN A 86 2.47 -8.77 11.86
C ASN A 86 1.07 -8.48 11.31
N THR A 87 0.56 -7.29 11.64
CA THR A 87 -0.74 -6.79 11.20
C THR A 87 -0.67 -5.91 9.95
N TYR A 88 0.53 -5.72 9.38
CA TYR A 88 0.79 -4.88 8.21
C TYR A 88 0.91 -5.70 6.91
N VAL A 89 0.39 -6.92 6.89
CA VAL A 89 0.41 -7.75 5.68
C VAL A 89 -0.89 -7.58 4.92
N LEU A 90 -0.81 -7.02 3.70
CA LEU A 90 -1.93 -6.88 2.78
C LEU A 90 -1.82 -7.91 1.66
N ALA A 91 -2.89 -8.67 1.44
CA ALA A 91 -2.95 -9.66 0.35
C ALA A 91 -3.73 -9.11 -0.85
N ARG A 92 -3.09 -9.10 -2.03
CA ARG A 92 -3.75 -8.88 -3.31
C ARG A 92 -4.45 -10.15 -3.79
N ARG A 93 -5.48 -9.99 -4.63
CA ARG A 93 -6.28 -11.11 -5.17
C ARG A 93 -5.46 -12.05 -6.07
N ASP A 94 -4.43 -11.53 -6.72
CA ASP A 94 -3.54 -12.24 -7.62
C ASP A 94 -2.40 -13.02 -6.93
N GLY A 95 -2.38 -13.02 -5.59
CA GLY A 95 -1.40 -13.78 -4.81
C GLY A 95 -0.14 -12.99 -4.41
N VAL A 96 -0.05 -11.70 -4.75
CA VAL A 96 0.99 -10.82 -4.20
C VAL A 96 0.65 -10.47 -2.75
N LEU A 97 1.64 -10.57 -1.87
CA LEU A 97 1.54 -10.22 -0.45
C LEU A 97 2.46 -9.01 -0.18
N LEU A 98 1.95 -7.97 0.46
CA LEU A 98 2.70 -6.76 0.79
C LEU A 98 2.94 -6.68 2.28
N ASP A 99 4.19 -6.58 2.72
CA ASP A 99 4.56 -6.35 4.12
C ASP A 99 4.96 -4.89 4.32
N GLY A 100 4.07 -4.11 4.93
CA GLY A 100 4.28 -2.69 5.23
C GLY A 100 4.85 -2.43 6.62
N ARG A 101 5.27 -3.45 7.38
CA ARG A 101 5.79 -3.26 8.73
C ARG A 101 7.15 -2.57 8.67
N HIS A 102 7.21 -1.33 9.17
CA HIS A 102 8.38 -0.45 9.05
C HIS A 102 9.39 -0.59 10.20
N TYR A 103 9.30 -1.65 11.01
CA TYR A 103 10.18 -1.89 12.16
C TYR A 103 10.52 -3.39 12.31
N GLY A 104 11.49 -3.69 13.18
CA GLY A 104 11.88 -5.07 13.49
C GLY A 104 12.41 -5.84 12.27
N GLN A 105 12.02 -7.11 12.15
CA GLN A 105 12.51 -8.01 11.11
C GLN A 105 12.09 -7.58 9.70
N SER A 106 10.84 -7.13 9.52
CA SER A 106 10.35 -6.60 8.25
C SER A 106 11.17 -5.43 7.73
N ARG A 107 11.58 -4.51 8.62
CA ARG A 107 12.48 -3.40 8.25
C ARG A 107 13.84 -3.91 7.75
N GLN A 108 14.43 -4.91 8.40
CA GLN A 108 15.71 -5.48 7.96
C GLN A 108 15.61 -6.15 6.59
N ILE A 109 14.49 -6.84 6.32
CA ILE A 109 14.20 -7.44 5.01
C ILE A 109 14.06 -6.35 3.95
N PHE A 110 13.31 -5.28 4.25
CA PHE A 110 13.15 -4.12 3.37
C PHE A 110 14.50 -3.48 3.03
N GLU A 111 15.33 -3.18 4.02
CA GLU A 111 16.66 -2.56 3.82
C GLU A 111 17.57 -3.44 2.96
N SER A 112 17.55 -4.76 3.20
CA SER A 112 18.31 -5.73 2.40
C SER A 112 17.81 -5.80 0.95
N ALA A 113 16.50 -5.83 0.75
CA ALA A 113 15.89 -5.85 -0.58
C ALA A 113 16.16 -4.55 -1.35
N LEU A 114 16.07 -3.39 -0.68
CA LEU A 114 16.39 -2.08 -1.25
C LEU A 114 17.87 -1.96 -1.64
N GLN A 115 18.78 -2.45 -0.80
CA GLN A 115 20.21 -2.48 -1.12
C GLN A 115 20.50 -3.34 -2.36
N ARG A 116 19.84 -4.49 -2.48
CA ARG A 116 19.93 -5.36 -3.65
C ARG A 116 19.39 -4.69 -4.91
N ASP A 117 18.20 -4.09 -4.84
CA ASP A 117 17.55 -3.38 -5.96
C ASP A 117 18.46 -2.27 -6.51
N ARG A 118 19.04 -1.46 -5.60
CA ARG A 118 20.00 -0.40 -5.94
C ARG A 118 21.29 -0.90 -6.58
N ALA A 119 21.78 -2.06 -6.15
CA ALA A 119 22.98 -2.66 -6.75
C ALA A 119 22.73 -3.12 -8.19
N GLN A 120 21.50 -3.53 -8.52
CA GLN A 120 21.13 -4.01 -9.85
C GLN A 120 20.83 -2.90 -10.84
N LEU A 121 20.18 -1.82 -10.39
CA LEU A 121 19.88 -0.66 -11.22
C LEU A 121 21.14 0.13 -11.64
N ARG A 122 22.35 -0.30 -11.23
CA ARG A 122 23.63 0.40 -11.43
C ARG A 122 23.58 1.87 -11.02
N VAL A 123 22.67 2.23 -10.10
CA VAL A 123 22.57 3.60 -9.58
C VAL A 123 23.89 3.91 -8.89
N PRO A 124 24.65 4.91 -9.37
CA PRO A 124 25.91 5.29 -8.75
C PRO A 124 25.71 5.58 -7.27
N PRO A 125 26.63 5.17 -6.37
CA PRO A 125 26.50 5.38 -4.93
C PRO A 125 26.13 6.81 -4.53
N GLU A 126 26.64 7.80 -5.24
CA GLU A 126 26.39 9.24 -5.10
C GLU A 126 24.96 9.68 -5.47
N GLN A 127 24.24 8.85 -6.24
CA GLN A 127 22.84 9.07 -6.62
C GLN A 127 21.88 8.22 -5.77
N ARG A 128 22.35 7.44 -4.79
CA ARG A 128 21.52 6.67 -3.84
C ARG A 128 21.04 7.56 -2.68
N ALA A 129 20.42 8.70 -3.00
CA ALA A 129 20.30 9.82 -2.08
C ALA A 129 19.31 9.58 -0.93
N LEU A 130 18.29 8.74 -1.11
CA LEU A 130 17.28 8.49 -0.08
C LEU A 130 17.72 7.39 0.90
N SER A 131 17.78 7.70 2.20
CA SER A 131 17.92 6.65 3.24
C SER A 131 16.68 5.75 3.26
N SER A 132 16.74 4.60 3.94
CA SER A 132 15.54 3.75 4.11
C SER A 132 14.44 4.51 4.86
N GLU A 133 14.80 5.34 5.83
CA GLU A 133 13.89 6.24 6.53
C GLU A 133 13.27 7.26 5.57
N ALA A 134 14.07 7.85 4.69
CA ALA A 134 13.56 8.85 3.75
C ALA A 134 12.67 8.22 2.67
N ALA A 135 12.93 6.96 2.28
CA ALA A 135 12.06 6.21 1.37
C ALA A 135 10.70 5.91 2.03
N LEU A 136 10.69 5.41 3.27
CA LEU A 136 9.46 5.07 4.00
C LEU A 136 8.73 6.31 4.56
N GLY A 137 9.41 7.45 4.67
CA GLY A 137 8.85 8.71 5.20
C GLY A 137 8.22 9.62 4.15
N GLN A 138 8.04 9.15 2.92
CA GLN A 138 7.42 9.94 1.86
C GLN A 138 5.93 10.16 2.16
N GLU A 139 5.44 11.38 1.96
CA GLU A 139 4.03 11.75 2.20
C GLU A 139 3.05 10.84 1.46
N HIS A 140 3.42 10.38 0.27
CA HIS A 140 2.60 9.51 -0.55
C HIS A 140 2.74 8.01 -0.23
N ALA A 141 3.58 7.61 0.72
CA ALA A 141 3.90 6.21 1.05
C ALA A 141 3.51 5.85 2.48
N VAL A 142 2.27 6.13 2.87
CA VAL A 142 1.73 5.93 4.23
C VAL A 142 0.54 4.97 4.27
N GLY A 143 0.26 4.24 3.17
CA GLY A 143 -0.89 3.34 3.09
C GLY A 143 -0.89 2.21 4.12
N ASN A 144 0.28 1.82 4.64
CA ASN A 144 0.44 0.85 5.72
C ASN A 144 -0.02 1.38 7.09
N MET A 145 -0.27 2.68 7.22
CA MET A 145 -0.75 3.34 8.45
C MET A 145 -2.27 3.61 8.42
N VAL A 146 -2.96 3.28 7.33
CA VAL A 146 -4.41 3.45 7.20
C VAL A 146 -5.12 2.36 7.98
N ASN A 147 -5.95 2.75 8.95
CA ASN A 147 -6.61 1.81 9.85
C ASN A 147 -7.85 1.15 9.24
N HIS A 148 -8.27 0.07 9.91
CA HIS A 148 -9.57 -0.53 9.68
C HIS A 148 -10.70 0.34 10.27
N PRO A 149 -11.86 0.49 9.60
CA PRO A 149 -12.99 1.18 10.20
C PRO A 149 -13.47 0.47 11.48
N PRO A 150 -13.93 1.23 12.50
CA PRO A 150 -14.62 0.66 13.64
C PRO A 150 -16.00 0.11 13.25
N ALA A 151 -16.58 -0.71 14.13
CA ALA A 151 -17.89 -1.32 13.90
C ALA A 151 -18.96 -0.26 13.56
N GLY A 152 -19.70 -0.48 12.48
CA GLY A 152 -20.75 0.43 12.00
C GLY A 152 -20.26 1.62 11.16
N THR A 153 -18.95 1.75 10.94
CA THR A 153 -18.36 2.78 10.08
C THR A 153 -17.98 2.18 8.73
N SER A 154 -18.33 2.84 7.63
CA SER A 154 -17.91 2.43 6.28
C SER A 154 -16.48 2.88 5.99
N PRO A 155 -15.68 2.07 5.27
CA PRO A 155 -14.39 2.53 4.75
C PRO A 155 -14.61 3.66 3.73
N ASN A 156 -13.65 4.59 3.66
CA ASN A 156 -13.67 5.72 2.73
C ASN A 156 -12.53 5.64 1.69
N VAL A 157 -11.70 4.59 1.76
CA VAL A 157 -10.72 4.25 0.72
C VAL A 157 -10.81 2.80 0.28
N SER A 158 -10.45 2.56 -0.98
CA SER A 158 -10.35 1.25 -1.62
C SER A 158 -8.92 0.98 -2.06
N ALA A 159 -8.44 -0.25 -1.85
CA ALA A 159 -7.15 -0.68 -2.36
C ALA A 159 -7.27 -1.14 -3.83
N ALA A 160 -6.52 -0.50 -4.72
CA ALA A 160 -6.39 -0.90 -6.13
C ALA A 160 -4.97 -1.46 -6.38
N PRO A 161 -4.83 -2.66 -6.95
CA PRO A 161 -3.52 -3.22 -7.27
C PRO A 161 -2.81 -2.38 -8.33
N LEU A 162 -1.51 -2.15 -8.12
CA LEU A 162 -0.67 -1.43 -9.07
C LEU A 162 0.61 -2.22 -9.32
N ASP A 163 0.78 -2.58 -10.59
CA ASP A 163 2.00 -3.18 -11.12
C ASP A 163 2.77 -2.16 -11.95
N LEU A 164 4.09 -2.19 -11.84
CA LEU A 164 5.00 -1.26 -12.46
C LEU A 164 6.07 -2.05 -13.21
N TRP A 165 6.12 -1.90 -14.52
CA TRP A 165 7.08 -2.61 -15.37
C TRP A 165 8.29 -1.72 -15.66
N GLU A 166 9.44 -2.36 -15.93
CA GLU A 166 10.63 -1.64 -16.35
C GLU A 166 10.37 -0.85 -17.64
N GLY A 167 10.82 0.40 -17.70
CA GLY A 167 10.68 1.26 -18.88
C GLY A 167 9.30 1.91 -19.06
N GLU A 168 8.29 1.57 -18.26
CA GLU A 168 7.00 2.24 -18.28
C GLU A 168 7.00 3.54 -17.45
N SER A 169 6.25 4.55 -17.94
CA SER A 169 5.96 5.84 -17.28
C SER A 169 7.20 6.63 -16.81
N ASP A 170 7.94 7.26 -17.73
CA ASP A 170 9.08 8.16 -17.42
C ASP A 170 10.12 7.59 -16.44
N GLY A 171 10.32 6.26 -16.45
CA GLY A 171 11.24 5.58 -15.54
C GLY A 171 10.74 5.51 -14.09
N LEU A 172 9.42 5.60 -13.84
CA LEU A 172 8.81 5.55 -12.49
C LEU A 172 9.13 4.24 -11.76
N ALA A 173 9.11 3.10 -12.46
CA ALA A 173 9.47 1.80 -11.89
C ALA A 173 10.95 1.71 -11.46
N THR A 174 11.82 2.47 -12.13
CA THR A 174 13.26 2.58 -11.86
C THR A 174 13.63 3.81 -11.04
N SER A 175 12.66 4.65 -10.68
CA SER A 175 12.86 5.91 -10.00
C SER A 175 13.01 5.69 -8.49
N GLU A 176 13.91 6.44 -7.85
CA GLU A 176 14.00 6.48 -6.38
C GLU A 176 12.67 6.85 -5.70
N LEU A 177 11.72 7.41 -6.45
CA LEU A 177 10.41 7.83 -5.97
C LEU A 177 9.50 6.66 -5.57
N LEU A 178 9.83 5.43 -5.98
CA LEU A 178 9.20 4.20 -5.47
C LEU A 178 10.19 3.31 -4.73
N ALA A 179 11.25 3.91 -4.15
CA ALA A 179 12.16 3.21 -3.25
C ALA A 179 11.45 2.63 -2.01
N CYS A 180 10.26 3.15 -1.69
CA CYS A 180 9.39 2.63 -0.65
C CYS A 180 8.72 1.30 -1.00
N VAL A 181 8.82 0.80 -2.23
CA VAL A 181 8.30 -0.50 -2.67
C VAL A 181 9.42 -1.32 -3.29
N VAL A 182 9.71 -2.47 -2.69
CA VAL A 182 10.78 -3.36 -3.16
C VAL A 182 10.29 -4.80 -3.21
N PRO A 183 10.56 -5.56 -4.28
CA PRO A 183 10.19 -6.96 -4.30
C PRO A 183 11.15 -7.76 -3.41
N PHE A 184 10.65 -8.82 -2.76
CA PHE A 184 11.49 -9.71 -1.95
C PHE A 184 12.43 -10.51 -2.83
N ARG A 185 11.92 -11.07 -3.93
CA ARG A 185 12.71 -11.71 -5.00
C ARG A 185 12.94 -10.75 -6.14
N LEU A 186 13.87 -11.10 -7.03
CA LEU A 186 13.97 -10.38 -8.29
C LEU A 186 12.77 -10.68 -9.17
N PRO A 187 12.22 -9.67 -9.85
CA PRO A 187 11.22 -9.87 -10.89
C PRO A 187 11.70 -10.89 -11.93
N ALA A 188 10.81 -11.78 -12.35
CA ALA A 188 11.08 -12.64 -13.49
C ALA A 188 11.16 -11.80 -14.78
N PRO A 189 11.93 -12.22 -15.81
CA PRO A 189 11.95 -11.53 -17.09
C PRO A 189 10.54 -11.36 -17.67
N GLY A 190 10.17 -10.13 -18.04
CA GLY A 190 8.82 -9.80 -18.53
C GLY A 190 7.74 -9.63 -17.45
N GLY A 191 8.08 -9.82 -16.18
CA GLY A 191 7.22 -9.52 -15.04
C GLY A 191 7.29 -8.05 -14.59
N PRO A 192 6.40 -7.64 -13.66
CA PRO A 192 6.45 -6.30 -13.08
C PRO A 192 7.68 -6.13 -12.19
N ALA A 193 8.37 -4.99 -12.35
CA ALA A 193 9.52 -4.60 -11.56
C ALA A 193 9.17 -4.35 -10.08
N LYS A 194 8.02 -3.71 -9.85
CA LYS A 194 7.47 -3.41 -8.52
C LYS A 194 5.98 -3.69 -8.50
N GLN A 195 5.49 -4.17 -7.37
CA GLN A 195 4.08 -4.51 -7.16
C GLN A 195 3.63 -3.94 -5.82
N THR A 196 2.55 -3.16 -5.83
CA THR A 196 1.97 -2.56 -4.62
C THR A 196 0.45 -2.46 -4.76
N VAL A 197 -0.20 -1.80 -3.81
CA VAL A 197 -1.56 -1.27 -3.95
C VAL A 197 -1.51 0.24 -3.73
N VAL A 198 -2.37 0.96 -4.45
CA VAL A 198 -2.69 2.36 -4.16
C VAL A 198 -4.03 2.45 -3.46
N LEU A 199 -4.17 3.41 -2.56
CA LEU A 199 -5.41 3.69 -1.86
C LEU A 199 -6.12 4.83 -2.57
N VAL A 200 -7.34 4.55 -3.01
CA VAL A 200 -8.18 5.44 -3.81
C VAL A 200 -9.38 5.87 -2.98
N ALA A 201 -9.69 7.16 -2.94
CA ALA A 201 -10.88 7.68 -2.28
C ALA A 201 -12.15 7.05 -2.88
N SER A 202 -12.96 6.38 -2.06
CA SER A 202 -14.20 5.72 -2.53
C SER A 202 -15.37 6.71 -2.68
N ARG A 203 -15.26 7.88 -2.07
CA ARG A 203 -16.19 9.01 -2.16
C ARG A 203 -15.42 10.33 -2.05
N ALA A 204 -16.11 11.46 -2.21
CA ALA A 204 -15.54 12.75 -1.82
C ALA A 204 -15.26 12.75 -0.31
N MET A 205 -14.13 13.32 0.09
CA MET A 205 -13.64 13.35 1.48
C MET A 205 -13.21 14.77 1.85
N CYS A 206 -13.38 15.12 3.14
CA CYS A 206 -12.98 16.42 3.67
C CYS A 206 -12.58 16.30 5.15
N ASP A 207 -11.36 16.69 5.49
CA ASP A 207 -10.84 16.74 6.87
C ASP A 207 -11.17 15.51 7.74
N GLU A 208 -10.90 14.31 7.24
CA GLU A 208 -11.27 13.04 7.88
C GLU A 208 -10.15 11.97 7.84
N GLU A 209 -10.21 11.00 8.74
CA GLU A 209 -9.30 9.85 8.77
C GLU A 209 -9.61 8.86 7.63
N LEU A 210 -8.57 8.39 6.95
CA LEU A 210 -8.68 7.32 5.96
C LEU A 210 -8.92 5.99 6.68
N LEU A 211 -9.89 5.23 6.18
CA LEU A 211 -10.29 3.93 6.70
C LEU A 211 -10.39 2.92 5.55
N LEU A 212 -9.61 1.83 5.66
CA LEU A 212 -9.52 0.75 4.69
C LEU A 212 -10.15 -0.53 5.25
N ASP A 213 -11.02 -1.15 4.48
CA ASP A 213 -11.46 -2.50 4.82
C ASP A 213 -10.31 -3.51 4.63
N TYR A 214 -9.84 -4.10 5.73
CA TYR A 214 -8.73 -5.05 5.75
C TYR A 214 -9.12 -6.41 5.17
N LYS A 215 -10.42 -6.69 5.02
CA LYS A 215 -10.93 -7.94 4.43
C LYS A 215 -10.28 -9.18 5.04
N LEU A 216 -10.10 -9.18 6.37
CA LEU A 216 -9.53 -10.32 7.06
C LEU A 216 -10.44 -11.53 6.81
N ARG A 217 -9.92 -12.52 6.08
CA ARG A 217 -10.68 -13.73 5.79
C ARG A 217 -10.83 -14.54 7.08
N PRO A 218 -12.05 -14.93 7.47
CA PRO A 218 -12.23 -15.81 8.62
C PRO A 218 -11.78 -17.23 8.26
N GLN A 219 -10.50 -17.53 8.51
CA GLN A 219 -10.01 -18.92 8.63
C GLN A 219 -9.75 -19.25 10.11
N GLY A 220 -10.63 -18.77 10.99
CA GLY A 220 -10.49 -18.84 12.44
C GLY A 220 -11.33 -17.76 13.15
N PRO A 221 -11.28 -17.70 14.49
CA PRO A 221 -11.85 -16.59 15.23
C PRO A 221 -11.21 -15.28 14.77
N LEU A 222 -12.05 -14.27 14.52
CA LEU A 222 -11.58 -12.93 14.19
C LEU A 222 -10.86 -12.33 15.40
N GLU A 223 -9.88 -11.48 15.12
CA GLU A 223 -9.25 -10.69 16.16
C GLU A 223 -10.31 -9.84 16.91
N PRO A 224 -10.23 -9.69 18.24
CA PRO A 224 -11.28 -8.98 19.01
C PRO A 224 -11.52 -7.53 18.58
N TRP A 225 -10.51 -6.90 17.97
CA TRP A 225 -10.59 -5.52 17.47
C TRP A 225 -11.18 -5.42 16.06
N TYR A 226 -11.28 -6.53 15.32
CA TYR A 226 -11.74 -6.53 13.93
C TYR A 226 -13.27 -6.62 13.85
N ALA A 227 -13.88 -5.71 13.10
CA ALA A 227 -15.31 -5.69 12.82
C ALA A 227 -15.54 -5.84 11.30
N PRO A 228 -16.14 -6.94 10.82
CA PRO A 228 -16.42 -7.09 9.39
C PRO A 228 -17.22 -5.92 8.84
N VAL A 229 -16.78 -5.37 7.71
CA VAL A 229 -17.55 -4.35 6.97
C VAL A 229 -18.68 -5.05 6.23
N VAL A 230 -19.90 -4.93 6.75
CA VAL A 230 -21.10 -5.41 6.05
C VAL A 230 -21.41 -4.41 4.94
N LYS A 231 -21.49 -4.91 3.71
CA LYS A 231 -21.93 -4.13 2.55
C LYS A 231 -23.43 -4.26 2.35
#